data_AF-A0A972F164-F1
#
_entry.id   AF-A0A972F164-F1
#
_cell.length_a   1.000
_cell.length_b   1.000
_cell.length_c   1.000
_cell.angle_alpha   90.00
_cell.angle_beta   90.00
_cell.angle_gamma   90.00
#
_symmetry.space_group_name_H-M   'P 1'
#
loop_
_entity.id
_entity.type
_entity.pdbx_description
1 polymer ?
#
loop_
_entity_poly.entity_id
_entity_poly.type
_entity_poly.pdbx_seq_one_letter_code
_entity_poly.pdbx_strand_id
1 'polypeptide(L)'
;SNPVQQQRWQNFLDAFSFPSSMPDMVNLKYLVYEPSQYQREKPHLGDKYVPVFRSPDGTELVLENRSVMPKAWLVPAAGVVDDPRRSLGVLQSPGFNPWRVALVETPPPIPLGDPNAPPSAEPGPVKVLRYEGERIHVEAAPTRNALLVLGEKYYRGWRAAVDGKPVRIYPVNHVLRGVYLTPGKHTVDFVFDPLPFKIGKWLTLASFAFFGVMLGRDVWKRRVKRYG
;
A
#
# COMPACT_ATOMS: atom_id res chain seq x y z
N SER A 1 4.02 4.14 16.17
CA SER A 1 3.02 3.79 15.13
C SER A 1 1.73 4.55 15.41
N ASN A 2 0.93 4.90 14.40
CA ASN A 2 -0.39 5.49 14.62
C ASN A 2 -1.39 4.37 14.98
N PRO A 3 -2.02 4.37 16.17
CA PRO A 3 -2.90 3.29 16.63
C PRO A 3 -4.01 2.95 15.63
N VAL A 4 -4.54 3.96 14.92
CA VAL A 4 -5.61 3.80 13.93
C VAL A 4 -5.16 2.96 12.74
N GLN A 5 -3.92 3.12 12.27
CA GLN A 5 -3.40 2.35 11.13
C GLN A 5 -3.10 0.90 11.51
N GLN A 6 -2.64 0.68 12.74
CA GLN A 6 -2.44 -0.69 13.26
C GLN A 6 -3.78 -1.41 13.38
N GLN A 7 -4.81 -0.75 13.92
CA GLN A 7 -6.15 -1.33 14.00
C GLN A 7 -6.71 -1.66 12.61
N ARG A 8 -6.55 -0.76 11.64
CA ARG A 8 -7.02 -0.98 10.25
C ARG A 8 -6.34 -2.19 9.61
N TRP A 9 -5.03 -2.32 9.82
CA TRP A 9 -4.29 -3.49 9.34
C TRP A 9 -4.73 -4.77 10.05
N GLN A 10 -4.94 -4.73 11.37
CA GLN A 10 -5.41 -5.88 12.13
C GLN A 10 -6.80 -6.33 11.66
N ASN A 11 -7.75 -5.39 11.51
CA ASN A 11 -9.09 -5.70 11.01
C ASN A 11 -9.06 -6.35 9.61
N PHE A 12 -8.15 -5.89 8.73
CA PHE A 12 -7.96 -6.51 7.42
C PHE A 12 -7.45 -7.94 7.53
N LEU A 13 -6.50 -8.21 8.43
CA LEU A 13 -5.99 -9.55 8.68
C LEU A 13 -7.07 -10.46 9.27
N ASP A 14 -7.85 -9.96 10.22
CA ASP A 14 -8.94 -10.71 10.86
C ASP A 14 -10.05 -11.06 9.86
N ALA A 15 -10.27 -10.20 8.87
CA ALA A 15 -11.22 -10.43 7.77
C ALA A 15 -10.58 -11.07 6.52
N PHE A 16 -9.29 -11.41 6.56
CA PHE A 16 -8.57 -11.86 5.36
C PHE A 16 -9.11 -13.20 4.89
N SER A 17 -9.47 -13.28 3.61
CA SER A 17 -10.07 -14.48 3.01
C SER A 17 -9.30 -14.87 1.76
N PHE A 18 -8.66 -16.05 1.78
CA PHE A 18 -7.92 -16.61 0.65
C PHE A 18 -8.77 -16.78 -0.63
N PRO A 19 -10.01 -17.29 -0.58
CA PRO A 19 -10.82 -17.42 -1.80
C PRO A 19 -11.29 -16.07 -2.38
N SER A 20 -11.26 -14.98 -1.60
CA SER A 20 -11.63 -13.63 -2.07
C SER A 20 -10.54 -12.98 -2.94
N SER A 21 -10.78 -11.78 -3.47
CA SER A 21 -9.76 -11.03 -4.21
C SER A 21 -8.75 -10.30 -3.30
N MET A 22 -8.89 -10.36 -1.97
CA MET A 22 -7.97 -9.69 -1.03
C MET A 22 -6.50 -10.07 -1.22
N PRO A 23 -6.13 -11.37 -1.36
CA PRO A 23 -4.74 -11.78 -1.59
C PRO A 23 -4.17 -11.23 -2.89
N ASP A 24 -5.03 -11.11 -3.90
CA ASP A 24 -4.65 -10.72 -5.26
C ASP A 24 -4.19 -9.27 -5.27
N MET A 25 -4.96 -8.39 -4.60
CA MET A 25 -4.70 -6.95 -4.50
C MET A 25 -3.45 -6.59 -3.67
N VAL A 26 -3.12 -7.40 -2.66
CA VAL A 26 -1.91 -7.20 -1.83
C VAL A 26 -0.67 -7.88 -2.42
N ASN A 27 -0.76 -8.33 -3.68
CA ASN A 27 0.33 -8.95 -4.43
C ASN A 27 0.86 -10.24 -3.76
N LEU A 28 -0.01 -11.01 -3.07
CA LEU A 28 0.34 -12.30 -2.47
C LEU A 28 0.43 -13.37 -3.55
N LYS A 29 1.64 -13.56 -4.11
CA LYS A 29 1.89 -14.47 -5.23
C LYS A 29 2.10 -15.92 -4.81
N TYR A 30 2.77 -16.17 -3.69
CA TYR A 30 3.12 -17.52 -3.25
C TYR A 30 2.63 -17.76 -1.83
N LEU A 31 2.11 -18.97 -1.59
CA LEU A 31 1.78 -19.48 -0.27
C LEU A 31 2.66 -20.70 0.01
N VAL A 32 3.08 -20.87 1.26
CA VAL A 32 3.79 -22.06 1.72
C VAL A 32 2.86 -22.81 2.67
N TYR A 33 2.70 -24.10 2.42
CA TYR A 33 1.78 -24.99 3.12
C TYR A 33 2.47 -26.30 3.49
N GLU A 34 2.08 -26.91 4.60
CA GLU A 34 2.31 -28.34 4.77
C GLU A 34 1.37 -29.14 3.84
N PRO A 35 1.82 -30.23 3.19
CA PRO A 35 0.96 -31.00 2.31
C PRO A 35 -0.32 -31.53 2.98
N SER A 36 -0.23 -31.95 4.25
CA SER A 36 -1.41 -32.43 4.99
C SER A 36 -2.43 -31.32 5.22
N GLN A 37 -1.95 -30.11 5.53
CA GLN A 37 -2.78 -28.93 5.71
C GLN A 37 -3.43 -28.51 4.39
N TYR A 38 -2.66 -28.49 3.30
CA TYR A 38 -3.20 -28.19 1.98
C TYR A 38 -4.36 -29.12 1.61
N GLN A 39 -4.25 -30.44 1.84
CA GLN A 39 -5.35 -31.35 1.51
C GLN A 39 -6.63 -31.07 2.31
N ARG A 40 -6.52 -30.62 3.56
CA ARG A 40 -7.68 -30.23 4.38
C ARG A 40 -8.30 -28.91 3.93
N GLU A 41 -7.47 -27.94 3.53
CA GLU A 41 -7.91 -26.58 3.21
C GLU A 41 -8.24 -26.37 1.73
N LYS A 42 -7.76 -27.22 0.84
CA LYS A 42 -7.96 -27.12 -0.62
C LYS A 42 -9.41 -26.83 -1.03
N PRO A 43 -10.46 -27.44 -0.44
CA PRO A 43 -11.85 -27.11 -0.78
C PRO A 43 -12.25 -25.65 -0.52
N HIS A 44 -11.54 -24.96 0.38
CA HIS A 44 -11.82 -23.58 0.80
C HIS A 44 -10.90 -22.53 0.17
N LEU A 45 -9.80 -22.94 -0.46
CA LEU A 45 -8.84 -22.02 -1.10
C LEU A 45 -9.32 -21.52 -2.47
N GLY A 46 -10.25 -22.24 -3.10
CA GLY A 46 -10.68 -22.00 -4.48
C GLY A 46 -9.63 -22.43 -5.51
N ASP A 47 -9.96 -22.27 -6.79
CA ASP A 47 -9.18 -22.86 -7.89
C ASP A 47 -7.94 -22.05 -8.31
N LYS A 48 -7.75 -20.85 -7.75
CA LYS A 48 -6.66 -19.94 -8.16
C LYS A 48 -5.29 -20.30 -7.59
N TYR A 49 -5.22 -21.15 -6.57
CA TYR A 49 -3.98 -21.57 -5.93
C TYR A 49 -3.52 -22.92 -6.45
N VAL A 50 -2.44 -22.91 -7.24
CA VAL A 50 -1.94 -24.11 -7.90
C VAL A 50 -0.59 -24.50 -7.31
N PRO A 51 -0.38 -25.77 -6.91
CA PRO A 51 0.93 -26.24 -6.48
C PRO A 51 1.98 -26.09 -7.60
N VAL A 52 3.12 -25.47 -7.28
CA VAL A 52 4.20 -25.23 -8.25
C VAL A 52 5.55 -25.78 -7.80
N PHE A 53 5.73 -26.02 -6.50
CA PHE A 53 6.95 -26.61 -5.96
C PHE A 53 6.65 -27.41 -4.69
N ARG A 54 7.46 -28.44 -4.45
CA ARG A 54 7.46 -29.23 -3.22
C ARG A 54 8.89 -29.35 -2.73
N SER A 55 9.12 -29.18 -1.43
CA SER A 55 10.45 -29.33 -0.85
C SER A 55 10.97 -30.76 -1.03
N PRO A 56 12.31 -30.98 -1.10
CA PRO A 56 12.89 -32.31 -1.27
C PRO A 56 12.56 -33.30 -0.16
N ASP A 57 12.42 -32.82 1.08
CA ASP A 57 12.00 -33.59 2.26
C ASP A 57 10.47 -33.79 2.33
N GLY A 58 9.72 -33.17 1.41
CA GLY A 58 8.28 -33.30 1.27
C GLY A 58 7.45 -32.62 2.36
N THR A 59 8.05 -31.79 3.21
CA THR A 59 7.42 -31.09 4.33
C THR A 59 6.71 -29.80 3.90
N GLU A 60 7.13 -29.19 2.80
CA GLU A 60 6.59 -27.93 2.29
C GLU A 60 6.03 -28.08 0.87
N LEU A 61 4.95 -27.37 0.61
CA LEU A 61 4.28 -27.23 -0.67
C LEU A 61 4.12 -25.73 -0.95
N VAL A 62 4.64 -25.28 -2.09
CA VAL A 62 4.47 -23.90 -2.54
C VAL A 62 3.33 -23.84 -3.55
N LEU A 63 2.35 -22.99 -3.27
CA LEU A 63 1.23 -22.69 -4.15
C LEU A 63 1.44 -21.34 -4.81
N GLU A 64 1.18 -21.25 -6.12
CA GLU A 64 1.13 -19.98 -6.86
C GLU A 64 -0.32 -19.49 -6.96
N ASN A 65 -0.53 -18.23 -6.59
CA ASN A 65 -1.76 -17.49 -6.85
C ASN A 65 -1.78 -16.99 -8.30
N ARG A 66 -2.60 -17.62 -9.14
CA ARG A 66 -2.72 -17.27 -10.57
C ARG A 66 -3.58 -16.03 -10.84
N SER A 67 -4.29 -15.53 -9.83
CA SER A 67 -5.10 -14.31 -9.93
C SER A 67 -4.38 -13.07 -9.40
N VAL A 68 -3.09 -13.17 -9.05
CA VAL A 68 -2.33 -12.07 -8.44
C VAL A 68 -2.37 -10.81 -9.30
N MET A 69 -2.63 -9.66 -8.67
CA MET A 69 -2.66 -8.38 -9.35
C MET A 69 -1.26 -7.76 -9.41
N PRO A 70 -0.99 -6.88 -10.39
CA PRO A 70 0.20 -6.06 -10.40
C PRO A 70 0.24 -5.15 -9.17
N LYS A 71 1.44 -4.64 -8.83
CA LYS A 71 1.62 -3.72 -7.69
C LYS A 71 0.82 -2.42 -7.82
N ALA A 72 0.51 -2.00 -9.04
CA ALA A 72 -0.35 -0.86 -9.31
C ALA A 72 -1.25 -1.12 -10.51
N TRP A 73 -2.48 -0.63 -10.47
CA TRP A 73 -3.46 -0.74 -11.56
C TRP A 73 -4.44 0.43 -11.53
N LEU A 74 -5.12 0.67 -12.65
CA LEU A 74 -6.19 1.68 -12.76
C LEU A 74 -7.54 1.01 -12.52
N VAL A 75 -8.44 1.75 -11.86
CA VAL A 75 -9.81 1.34 -11.61
C VAL A 75 -10.77 2.42 -12.11
N PRO A 76 -11.73 2.09 -12.99
CA PRO A 76 -12.59 3.10 -13.63
C PRO A 76 -13.73 3.61 -12.74
N ALA A 77 -14.09 2.87 -11.68
CA ALA A 77 -15.22 3.19 -10.82
C ALA A 77 -14.85 3.08 -9.32
N ALA A 78 -15.53 3.86 -8.48
CA ALA A 78 -15.35 3.81 -7.04
C ALA A 78 -16.68 3.68 -6.31
N GLY A 79 -16.77 2.72 -5.40
CA GLY A 79 -17.86 2.59 -4.44
C GLY A 79 -17.52 3.32 -3.14
N VAL A 80 -18.34 4.27 -2.72
CA VAL A 80 -18.12 4.99 -1.45
C VAL A 80 -18.68 4.15 -0.30
N VAL A 81 -17.79 3.70 0.59
CA VAL A 81 -18.13 2.94 1.79
C VAL A 81 -17.27 3.48 2.93
N ASP A 82 -17.90 4.25 3.82
CA ASP A 82 -17.26 4.86 4.99
C ASP A 82 -17.21 3.93 6.20
N ASP A 83 -18.16 2.99 6.32
CA ASP A 83 -18.15 1.97 7.38
C ASP A 83 -17.09 0.87 7.13
N PRO A 84 -16.08 0.73 8.02
CA PRO A 84 -15.02 -0.26 7.87
C PRO A 84 -15.50 -1.71 7.78
N ARG A 85 -16.54 -2.07 8.55
CA ARG A 85 -17.05 -3.46 8.58
C ARG A 85 -17.73 -3.82 7.27
N ARG A 86 -18.57 -2.93 6.75
CA ARG A 86 -19.20 -3.05 5.44
C ARG A 86 -18.16 -3.12 4.32
N SER A 87 -17.12 -2.28 4.39
CA SER A 87 -16.03 -2.32 3.40
C SER A 87 -15.36 -3.71 3.38
N LEU A 88 -14.99 -4.24 4.55
CA LEU A 88 -14.38 -5.57 4.65
C LEU A 88 -15.33 -6.68 4.16
N GLY A 89 -16.62 -6.62 4.50
CA GLY A 89 -17.61 -7.58 4.03
C GLY A 89 -17.76 -7.59 2.50
N VAL A 90 -17.70 -6.42 1.85
CA VAL A 90 -17.71 -6.35 0.38
C VAL A 90 -16.42 -6.95 -0.21
N LEU A 91 -15.26 -6.67 0.37
CA LEU A 91 -13.98 -7.21 -0.11
C LEU A 91 -13.87 -8.73 0.03
N GLN A 92 -14.59 -9.34 0.98
CA GLN A 92 -14.66 -10.80 1.15
C GLN A 92 -15.59 -11.47 0.12
N SER A 93 -16.46 -10.70 -0.54
CA SER A 93 -17.43 -11.25 -1.49
C SER A 93 -16.75 -11.85 -2.72
N PRO A 94 -17.13 -13.07 -3.14
CA PRO A 94 -16.65 -13.67 -4.39
C PRO A 94 -16.96 -12.83 -5.65
N GLY A 95 -17.99 -11.98 -5.59
CA GLY A 95 -18.40 -11.12 -6.71
C GLY A 95 -17.64 -9.80 -6.80
N PHE A 96 -16.81 -9.46 -5.81
CA PHE A 96 -16.04 -8.21 -5.84
C PHE A 96 -14.89 -8.31 -6.83
N ASN A 97 -14.89 -7.42 -7.83
CA ASN A 97 -13.85 -7.36 -8.86
C ASN A 97 -12.97 -6.10 -8.70
N PRO A 98 -11.74 -6.23 -8.19
CA PRO A 98 -10.85 -5.09 -7.91
C PRO A 98 -10.28 -4.42 -9.17
N TRP A 99 -10.42 -5.04 -10.35
CA TRP A 99 -10.10 -4.40 -11.63
C TRP A 99 -11.16 -3.37 -12.06
N ARG A 100 -12.38 -3.48 -11.52
CA ARG A 100 -13.54 -2.70 -11.96
C ARG A 100 -13.95 -1.65 -10.96
N VAL A 101 -13.97 -2.00 -9.67
CA VAL A 101 -14.46 -1.13 -8.60
C VAL A 101 -13.48 -1.11 -7.45
N ALA A 102 -13.19 0.09 -6.96
CA ALA A 102 -12.42 0.32 -5.75
C ALA A 102 -13.32 0.87 -4.65
N LEU A 103 -13.18 0.39 -3.43
CA LEU A 103 -13.90 0.93 -2.26
C LEU A 103 -13.10 2.10 -1.68
N VAL A 104 -13.76 3.24 -1.51
CA VAL A 104 -13.15 4.47 -0.97
C VAL A 104 -13.99 5.01 0.18
N GLU A 105 -13.35 5.67 1.15
CA GLU A 105 -14.04 6.19 2.34
C GLU A 105 -14.71 7.56 2.09
N THR A 106 -14.30 8.27 1.03
CA THR A 106 -14.80 9.61 0.72
C THR A 106 -15.17 9.72 -0.75
N PRO A 107 -16.17 10.54 -1.12
CA PRO A 107 -16.52 10.78 -2.51
C PRO A 107 -15.30 11.16 -3.38
N PRO A 108 -15.18 10.59 -4.59
CA PRO A 108 -14.13 10.98 -5.54
C PRO A 108 -14.16 12.49 -5.85
N PRO A 109 -12.99 13.15 -5.94
CA PRO A 109 -12.89 14.57 -6.31
C PRO A 109 -13.11 14.82 -7.81
N ILE A 110 -13.15 13.75 -8.62
CA ILE A 110 -13.43 13.77 -10.05
C ILE A 110 -14.53 12.73 -10.35
N PRO A 111 -15.38 12.93 -11.36
CA PRO A 111 -16.39 11.95 -11.72
C PRO A 111 -15.73 10.67 -12.23
N LEU A 112 -16.14 9.53 -11.68
CA LEU A 112 -15.73 8.19 -12.12
C LEU A 112 -16.93 7.45 -12.75
N GLY A 113 -16.66 6.29 -13.34
CA GLY A 113 -17.71 5.42 -13.87
C GLY A 113 -18.63 4.88 -12.77
N ASP A 114 -19.82 4.44 -13.16
CA ASP A 114 -20.77 3.76 -12.28
C ASP A 114 -20.23 2.38 -11.88
N PRO A 115 -20.11 2.06 -10.57
CA PRO A 115 -19.70 0.74 -10.09
C PRO A 115 -20.57 -0.42 -10.59
N ASN A 116 -21.84 -0.15 -10.92
CA ASN A 116 -22.81 -1.14 -11.37
C ASN A 116 -22.95 -1.21 -12.90
N ALA A 117 -22.26 -0.34 -13.65
CA ALA A 117 -22.26 -0.40 -15.10
C ALA A 117 -21.70 -1.75 -15.60
N PRO A 118 -22.02 -2.17 -16.84
CA PRO A 118 -21.36 -3.32 -17.46
C PRO A 118 -19.85 -3.11 -17.62
N PRO A 119 -19.06 -4.18 -17.79
CA PRO A 119 -17.62 -4.07 -18.06
C PRO A 119 -17.35 -3.18 -19.28
N SER A 120 -16.45 -2.22 -19.14
CA SER A 120 -15.98 -1.36 -20.22
C SER A 120 -14.58 -1.75 -20.67
N ALA A 121 -14.07 -1.13 -21.73
CA ALA A 121 -12.67 -1.22 -22.12
C ALA A 121 -11.73 -0.92 -20.94
N GLU A 122 -10.53 -1.51 -21.00
CA GLU A 122 -9.51 -1.35 -19.96
C GLU A 122 -9.23 0.14 -19.67
N PRO A 123 -9.05 0.50 -18.40
CA PRO A 123 -8.88 1.89 -17.99
C PRO A 123 -7.56 2.50 -18.46
N GLY A 124 -6.62 1.71 -18.98
CA GLY A 124 -5.33 2.14 -19.51
C GLY A 124 -4.15 1.39 -18.89
N PRO A 125 -2.94 1.47 -19.49
CA PRO A 125 -1.78 0.78 -18.97
C PRO A 125 -1.19 1.49 -17.74
N VAL A 126 -0.56 0.68 -16.87
CA VAL A 126 0.21 1.13 -15.70
C VAL A 126 1.55 0.42 -15.69
N LYS A 127 2.62 1.14 -15.39
CA LYS A 127 3.98 0.60 -15.22
C LYS A 127 4.60 1.15 -13.94
N VAL A 128 5.05 0.26 -13.06
CA VAL A 128 5.86 0.65 -11.91
C VAL A 128 7.32 0.65 -12.35
N LEU A 129 7.91 1.83 -12.52
CA LEU A 129 9.30 1.97 -12.99
C LEU A 129 10.32 1.84 -11.86
N ARG A 130 9.94 2.25 -10.65
CA ARG A 130 10.80 2.17 -9.47
C ARG A 130 9.98 1.78 -8.26
N TYR A 131 10.49 0.83 -7.49
CA TYR A 131 9.85 0.34 -6.27
C TYR A 131 10.92 0.13 -5.20
N GLU A 132 11.05 1.12 -4.31
CA GLU A 132 12.00 1.15 -3.20
C GLU A 132 11.27 1.47 -1.91
N GLY A 133 11.91 1.19 -0.76
CA GLY A 133 11.29 1.37 0.55
C GLY A 133 10.77 2.79 0.82
N GLU A 134 11.42 3.81 0.26
CA GLU A 134 11.07 5.22 0.48
C GLU A 134 10.43 5.89 -0.74
N ARG A 135 10.47 5.25 -1.92
CA ARG A 135 9.99 5.86 -3.16
C ARG A 135 9.42 4.83 -4.13
N ILE A 136 8.24 5.15 -4.68
CA ILE A 136 7.60 4.38 -5.73
C ILE A 136 7.27 5.33 -6.88
N HIS A 137 7.74 5.00 -8.08
CA HIS A 137 7.50 5.79 -9.29
C HIS A 137 6.68 4.97 -10.29
N VAL A 138 5.55 5.54 -10.71
CA VAL A 138 4.56 4.88 -11.55
C VAL A 138 4.25 5.74 -12.76
N GLU A 139 4.26 5.14 -13.94
CA GLU A 139 3.66 5.71 -15.14
C GLU A 139 2.26 5.11 -15.33
N ALA A 140 1.28 5.96 -15.61
CA ALA A 140 -0.08 5.55 -15.92
C ALA A 140 -0.59 6.32 -17.13
N ALA A 141 -1.34 5.64 -18.02
CA ALA A 141 -1.98 6.30 -19.15
C ALA A 141 -3.50 6.02 -19.18
N PRO A 142 -4.26 6.53 -18.19
CA PRO A 142 -5.71 6.39 -18.18
C PRO A 142 -6.40 6.85 -19.46
N THR A 143 -7.34 6.06 -19.97
CA THR A 143 -8.21 6.39 -21.13
C THR A 143 -9.45 7.17 -20.72
N ARG A 144 -9.74 7.25 -19.41
CA ARG A 144 -10.86 7.94 -18.77
C ARG A 144 -10.49 8.30 -17.34
N ASN A 145 -11.30 9.09 -16.65
CA ASN A 145 -11.09 9.33 -15.23
C ASN A 145 -11.03 7.98 -14.49
N ALA A 146 -9.98 7.79 -13.70
CA ALA A 146 -9.71 6.54 -13.03
C ALA A 146 -9.00 6.78 -11.70
N LEU A 147 -9.10 5.81 -10.81
CA LEU A 147 -8.30 5.75 -9.58
C LEU A 147 -7.09 4.85 -9.85
N LEU A 148 -5.88 5.40 -9.75
CA LEU A 148 -4.67 4.60 -9.66
C LEU A 148 -4.61 4.00 -8.25
N VAL A 149 -4.69 2.68 -8.17
CA VAL A 149 -4.55 1.93 -6.92
C VAL A 149 -3.16 1.34 -6.86
N LEU A 150 -2.54 1.46 -5.68
CA LEU A 150 -1.29 0.82 -5.34
C LEU A 150 -1.59 -0.26 -4.30
N GLY A 151 -1.17 -1.50 -4.59
CA GLY A 151 -1.27 -2.69 -3.73
C GLY A 151 -0.43 -2.63 -2.45
N GLU A 152 -0.24 -1.43 -1.91
CA GLU A 152 0.61 -1.12 -0.77
C GLU A 152 -0.21 -0.51 0.36
N LYS A 153 0.16 -0.85 1.60
CA LYS A 153 -0.53 -0.36 2.80
C LYS A 153 -0.60 1.17 2.82
N TYR A 154 -1.77 1.72 3.09
CA TYR A 154 -2.00 3.13 3.31
C TYR A 154 -1.40 3.55 4.65
N TYR A 155 -0.48 4.52 4.58
CA TYR A 155 0.18 5.06 5.74
C TYR A 155 0.39 6.57 5.57
N ARG A 156 0.02 7.35 6.59
CA ARG A 156 0.01 8.83 6.58
C ARG A 156 1.37 9.48 6.33
N GLY A 157 2.48 8.75 6.51
CA GLY A 157 3.83 9.21 6.20
C GLY A 157 4.15 9.32 4.71
N TRP A 158 3.29 8.79 3.82
CA TRP A 158 3.47 8.90 2.38
C TRP A 158 2.89 10.20 1.83
N ARG A 159 3.58 10.77 0.85
CA ARG A 159 3.14 11.89 0.01
C ARG A 159 3.07 11.42 -1.44
N ALA A 160 2.17 12.00 -2.22
CA ALA A 160 2.08 11.73 -3.64
C ALA A 160 2.14 13.01 -4.47
N ALA A 161 2.70 12.91 -5.66
CA ALA A 161 2.64 13.93 -6.69
C ALA A 161 2.23 13.31 -8.03
N VAL A 162 1.42 14.03 -8.80
CA VAL A 162 1.07 13.69 -10.18
C VAL A 162 1.65 14.78 -11.06
N ASP A 163 2.52 14.39 -11.99
CA ASP A 163 3.26 15.31 -12.87
C ASP A 163 3.97 16.43 -12.09
N GLY A 164 4.58 16.04 -10.97
CA GLY A 164 5.29 16.95 -10.06
C GLY A 164 4.39 17.80 -9.14
N LYS A 165 3.06 17.76 -9.30
CA LYS A 165 2.12 18.53 -8.47
C LYS A 165 1.66 17.69 -7.27
N PRO A 166 1.74 18.20 -6.02
CA PRO A 166 1.27 17.47 -4.86
C PRO A 166 -0.22 17.13 -4.96
N VAL A 167 -0.56 15.87 -4.66
CA VAL A 167 -1.95 15.39 -4.60
C VAL A 167 -2.24 14.67 -3.30
N ARG A 168 -3.53 14.59 -2.95
CA ARG A 168 -3.98 13.80 -1.80
C ARG A 168 -3.90 12.31 -2.12
N ILE A 169 -3.36 11.53 -1.19
CA ILE A 169 -3.48 10.07 -1.17
C ILE A 169 -4.79 9.69 -0.49
N TYR A 170 -5.52 8.78 -1.13
CA TYR A 170 -6.78 8.26 -0.61
C TYR A 170 -6.60 6.84 -0.08
N PRO A 171 -7.23 6.50 1.04
CA PRO A 171 -7.39 5.12 1.46
C PRO A 171 -8.32 4.37 0.48
N VAL A 172 -7.90 3.18 0.05
CA VAL A 172 -8.60 2.35 -0.94
C VAL A 172 -8.71 0.92 -0.44
N ASN A 173 -9.81 0.22 -0.71
CA ASN A 173 -10.00 -1.20 -0.38
C ASN A 173 -9.56 -1.52 1.05
N HIS A 174 -9.98 -0.69 2.00
CA HIS A 174 -9.67 -0.74 3.43
C HIS A 174 -8.19 -0.63 3.86
N VAL A 175 -7.21 -1.08 3.09
CA VAL A 175 -5.79 -1.00 3.49
C VAL A 175 -4.88 -0.44 2.43
N LEU A 176 -5.32 -0.32 1.20
CA LEU A 176 -4.52 0.15 0.08
C LEU A 176 -4.56 1.66 -0.04
N ARG A 177 -3.75 2.21 -0.95
CA ARG A 177 -3.70 3.63 -1.24
C ARG A 177 -3.93 3.90 -2.72
N GLY A 178 -4.41 5.10 -3.05
CA GLY A 178 -4.57 5.51 -4.44
C GLY A 178 -4.61 7.01 -4.66
N VAL A 179 -4.51 7.40 -5.92
CA VAL A 179 -4.64 8.78 -6.41
C VAL A 179 -5.55 8.82 -7.63
N TYR A 180 -6.39 9.84 -7.73
CA TYR A 180 -7.28 10.02 -8.88
C TYR A 180 -6.53 10.67 -10.04
N LEU A 181 -6.73 10.15 -11.24
CA LEU A 181 -6.11 10.61 -12.48
C LEU A 181 -7.18 10.90 -13.52
N THR A 182 -6.98 11.97 -14.27
CA THR A 182 -7.75 12.29 -15.48
C THR A 182 -7.19 11.51 -16.67
N PRO A 183 -7.90 11.42 -17.81
CA PRO A 183 -7.36 10.80 -19.01
C PRO A 183 -6.09 11.51 -19.51
N GLY A 184 -5.10 10.74 -19.94
CA GLY A 184 -3.80 11.24 -20.37
C GLY A 184 -2.64 10.42 -19.82
N LYS A 185 -1.40 10.78 -20.20
CA LYS A 185 -0.18 10.19 -19.64
C LYS A 185 0.22 10.95 -18.39
N HIS A 186 0.46 10.22 -17.31
CA HIS A 186 0.83 10.77 -16.02
C HIS A 186 2.04 10.04 -15.44
N THR A 187 2.90 10.81 -14.78
CA THR A 187 3.89 10.27 -13.84
C THR A 187 3.39 10.48 -12.42
N VAL A 188 3.44 9.43 -11.60
CA VAL A 188 2.99 9.45 -10.22
C VAL A 188 4.12 9.02 -9.31
N ASP A 189 4.56 9.93 -8.44
CA ASP A 189 5.58 9.68 -7.44
C ASP A 189 4.93 9.53 -6.07
N PHE A 190 5.19 8.41 -5.39
CA PHE A 190 4.94 8.25 -3.97
C PHE A 190 6.27 8.32 -3.23
N VAL A 191 6.36 9.19 -2.21
CA VAL A 191 7.57 9.35 -1.40
C VAL A 191 7.20 9.23 0.07
N PHE A 192 7.94 8.40 0.80
CA PHE A 192 7.81 8.27 2.24
C PHE A 192 8.58 9.41 2.91
N ASP A 193 7.86 10.33 3.55
CA ASP A 193 8.41 11.52 4.18
C ASP A 193 7.76 11.74 5.56
N PRO A 194 8.06 10.89 6.56
CA PRO A 194 7.42 10.93 7.86
C PRO A 194 7.87 12.14 8.71
N LEU A 195 6.91 12.95 9.14
CA LEU A 195 7.13 14.09 10.06
C LEU A 195 7.96 13.75 11.31
N PRO A 196 7.75 12.62 12.02
CA PRO A 196 8.53 12.27 13.20
C PRO A 196 10.03 12.13 12.94
N PHE A 197 10.41 11.63 11.76
CA PHE A 197 11.82 11.48 11.38
C PHE A 197 12.49 12.85 11.22
N LYS A 198 11.79 13.83 10.63
CA LYS A 198 12.26 15.21 10.53
C LYS A 198 12.46 15.84 11.91
N ILE A 199 11.51 15.66 12.82
CA ILE A 199 11.60 16.18 14.20
C ILE A 199 12.76 15.53 14.95
N GLY A 200 12.89 14.20 14.86
CA GLY A 200 13.99 13.46 15.46
C GLY A 200 15.36 13.94 14.97
N LYS A 201 15.53 14.15 13.66
CA LYS A 201 16.77 14.69 13.08
C LYS A 201 17.15 16.04 13.70
N TRP A 202 16.20 16.97 13.82
CA TRP A 202 16.46 18.29 14.41
C TRP A 202 16.77 18.21 15.91
N LEU A 203 16.07 17.35 16.66
CA LEU A 203 16.36 17.10 18.07
C LEU A 203 17.76 16.51 18.28
N THR A 204 18.16 15.53 17.46
CA THR A 204 19.50 14.94 17.51
C THR A 204 20.57 15.99 17.23
N LEU A 205 20.39 16.81 16.19
CA LEU A 205 21.32 17.91 15.88
C LEU A 205 21.40 18.94 17.01
N ALA A 206 20.26 19.30 17.61
CA ALA A 206 20.21 20.22 18.74
C ALA A 206 20.93 19.66 19.97
N SER A 207 20.74 18.37 20.27
CA SER A 207 21.45 17.68 21.36
C SER A 207 22.97 17.66 21.12
N PHE A 208 23.42 17.32 19.92
CA PHE A 208 24.86 17.35 19.59
C PHE A 208 25.45 18.75 19.70
N ALA A 209 24.73 19.79 19.23
CA ALA A 209 25.15 21.17 19.37
C ALA A 209 25.26 21.58 20.85
N PHE A 210 24.26 21.23 21.66
CA PHE A 210 24.25 21.50 23.10
C PHE A 210 25.44 20.85 23.82
N PHE A 211 25.68 19.55 23.58
CA PHE A 211 26.84 18.85 24.16
C PHE A 211 28.18 19.42 23.66
N GLY A 212 28.27 19.77 22.37
CA GLY A 212 29.45 20.41 21.80
C GLY A 212 29.78 21.75 22.47
N VAL A 213 28.76 22.58 22.75
CA VAL A 213 28.93 23.85 23.47
C VAL A 213 29.37 23.61 24.92
N MET A 214 28.78 22.64 25.63
CA MET A 214 29.20 22.32 27.00
C MET A 214 30.66 21.85 27.06
N LEU A 215 31.07 20.94 26.17
CA LEU A 215 32.44 20.46 26.09
C LEU A 215 33.42 21.58 25.72
N GLY A 216 33.06 22.43 24.74
CA GLY A 216 33.86 23.58 24.36
C GLY A 216 34.07 24.55 25.51
N ARG A 217 33.02 24.83 26.30
CA ARG A 217 33.08 25.68 27.49
C ARG A 217 34.01 25.10 28.56
N ASP A 218 33.95 23.79 28.80
CA ASP A 218 34.77 23.14 29.83
C ASP A 218 36.25 23.08 29.42
N VAL A 219 36.56 22.81 28.14
CA VAL A 219 37.92 22.88 27.60
C VAL A 219 38.48 24.30 27.70
N TRP A 220 37.68 25.32 27.37
CA TRP A 220 38.06 26.72 27.51
C TRP A 220 38.44 27.06 28.95
N LYS A 221 37.58 26.72 29.91
CA LYS A 221 37.85 26.93 31.34
C LYS A 221 39.14 26.25 31.80
N ARG A 222 39.38 25.00 31.36
CA ARG A 222 40.60 24.25 31.70
C ARG A 222 41.86 24.87 31.09
N ARG A 223 41.78 25.45 29.89
CA ARG A 223 42.90 26.17 29.26
C ARG A 223 43.22 27.46 30.00
N VAL A 224 42.22 28.30 30.29
CA VAL A 224 42.43 29.57 31.00
C VAL A 224 43.08 29.35 32.37
N LYS A 225 42.67 28.31 33.10
CA LYS A 225 43.21 27.97 34.43
C LYS A 225 44.63 27.37 34.42
N ARG A 226 45.21 27.05 33.26
CA ARG A 226 46.62 26.60 33.13
C ARG A 226 47.61 27.73 32.83
N TYR A 227 47.12 28.90 32.44
CA TYR A 227 47.95 30.06 32.04
C TYR A 227 47.86 31.25 33.01
N GLY A 228 47.16 31.10 34.14
CA GLY A 228 47.14 32.06 35.25
C GLY A 228 47.35 31.33 36.56
#